data_AF-A0A914H9C4-F1
#
_entry.id   AF-A0A914H9C4-F1
#
_cell.length_a   1.000
_cell.length_b   1.000
_cell.length_c   1.000
_cell.angle_alpha   90.00
_cell.angle_beta   90.00
_cell.angle_gamma   90.00
#
_symmetry.space_group_name_H-M   'P 1'
#
loop_
_entity.id
_entity.type
_entity.pdbx_description
1 polymer ?
#
loop_
_entity_poly.entity_id
_entity_poly.type
_entity_poly.pdbx_seq_one_letter_code
_entity_poly.pdbx_strand_id
1 'polypeptide(L)'
;MSDNPSKVKKQMKEIFAQFDFLLDAHFKTKEWSLGDLVICRARDGNYAQIVKIVNCKVERRLPIPQKPLPDKVIGFERLDISYIDRSAIEFLQNICRLFDSKGANLFIETAGNQKRSWQILAPDLASD
;
A
#
# COMPACT_ATOMS: atom_id res chain seq x y z
N MET A 1 37.43 17.39 15.80
CA MET A 1 37.43 16.92 14.40
C MET A 1 36.04 17.22 13.86
N SER A 2 35.88 18.27 13.04
CA SER A 2 34.58 18.67 12.50
C SER A 2 34.38 17.94 11.18
N ASP A 3 33.41 17.03 11.14
CA ASP A 3 33.00 16.41 9.89
C ASP A 3 32.44 17.49 8.95
N ASN A 4 33.13 17.69 7.83
CA ASN A 4 32.78 18.68 6.83
C ASN A 4 31.38 18.32 6.24
N PRO A 5 30.35 19.17 6.41
CA PRO A 5 28.98 18.87 5.98
C PRO A 5 28.86 18.62 4.47
N SER A 6 29.81 19.12 3.66
CA SER A 6 29.88 18.85 2.22
C SER A 6 30.30 17.41 1.91
N LYS A 7 31.16 16.81 2.74
CA LYS A 7 31.63 15.42 2.59
C LYS A 7 30.51 14.43 2.94
N VAL A 8 29.77 14.70 4.00
CA VAL A 8 28.60 13.90 4.42
C VAL A 8 27.50 13.93 3.36
N LYS A 9 27.20 15.10 2.78
CA LYS A 9 26.23 15.22 1.67
C LYS A 9 26.64 14.41 0.44
N LYS A 10 27.93 14.44 0.08
CA LYS A 10 28.45 13.67 -1.06
C LYS A 10 28.36 12.16 -0.82
N GLN A 11 28.77 11.71 0.35
CA GLN A 11 28.77 10.30 0.73
C GLN A 11 27.34 9.73 0.84
N MET A 12 26.40 10.53 1.36
CA MET A 12 24.98 10.16 1.40
C MET A 12 24.38 10.05 -0.01
N LYS A 13 24.76 10.95 -0.93
CA LYS A 13 24.31 10.91 -2.33
C LYS A 13 24.85 9.67 -3.07
N GLU A 14 26.09 9.27 -2.79
CA GLU A 14 26.71 8.07 -3.37
C GLU A 14 26.08 6.78 -2.83
N ILE A 15 25.78 6.72 -1.53
CA ILE A 15 25.07 5.58 -0.92
C ILE A 15 23.66 5.45 -1.50
N PHE A 16 22.90 6.55 -1.62
CA PHE A 16 21.58 6.52 -2.23
C PHE A 16 21.63 6.12 -3.70
N ALA A 17 22.63 6.57 -4.47
CA ALA A 17 22.79 6.15 -5.87
C ALA A 17 23.15 4.67 -6.01
N GLN A 18 23.96 4.11 -5.10
CA GLN A 18 24.25 2.67 -5.06
C GLN A 18 23.03 1.85 -4.63
N PHE A 19 22.24 2.37 -3.69
CA PHE A 19 21.01 1.74 -3.23
C PHE A 19 19.94 1.77 -4.33
N ASP A 20 19.79 2.90 -5.01
CA ASP A 20 18.92 3.05 -6.18
C ASP A 20 19.39 2.13 -7.30
N PHE A 21 20.70 2.00 -7.58
CA PHE A 21 21.20 1.08 -8.61
C PHE A 21 20.97 -0.40 -8.24
N LEU A 22 21.17 -0.78 -6.98
CA LEU A 22 20.94 -2.16 -6.51
C LEU A 22 19.45 -2.50 -6.47
N LEU A 23 18.61 -1.58 -6.00
CA LEU A 23 17.16 -1.71 -6.09
C LEU A 23 16.75 -1.76 -7.56
N ASP A 24 17.21 -0.84 -8.39
CA ASP A 24 16.86 -0.79 -9.81
C ASP A 24 17.37 -2.01 -10.58
N ALA A 25 18.52 -2.61 -10.24
CA ALA A 25 19.01 -3.86 -10.86
C ALA A 25 18.22 -5.10 -10.40
N HIS A 26 17.84 -5.20 -9.12
CA HIS A 26 17.01 -6.31 -8.62
C HIS A 26 15.52 -6.16 -8.96
N PHE A 27 15.06 -4.92 -9.11
CA PHE A 27 13.67 -4.49 -9.34
C PHE A 27 13.47 -3.90 -10.76
N LYS A 28 14.38 -4.07 -11.72
CA LYS A 28 14.09 -3.79 -13.16
C LYS A 28 13.64 -4.99 -13.94
N THR A 29 14.02 -6.18 -13.53
CA THR A 29 13.95 -7.36 -14.40
C THR A 29 12.85 -8.34 -14.02
N LYS A 30 12.21 -8.15 -12.86
CA LYS A 30 11.09 -8.98 -12.44
C LYS A 30 9.86 -8.14 -12.21
N GLU A 31 8.78 -8.55 -12.85
CA GLU A 31 7.43 -8.24 -12.41
C GLU A 31 7.25 -8.73 -10.96
N TRP A 32 6.59 -7.95 -10.11
CA TRP A 32 6.34 -8.35 -8.72
C TRP A 32 4.87 -8.24 -8.34
N SER A 33 4.46 -9.17 -7.48
CA SER A 33 3.19 -9.14 -6.77
C SER A 33 3.36 -8.46 -5.42
N LEU A 34 2.34 -7.72 -4.98
CA LEU A 34 2.33 -7.05 -3.68
C LEU A 34 2.09 -8.02 -2.50
N GLY A 35 1.70 -9.27 -2.77
CA GLY A 35 1.37 -10.28 -1.77
C GLY A 35 0.04 -9.99 -1.07
N ASP A 36 -0.04 -10.26 0.24
CA ASP A 36 -1.24 -10.03 1.05
C ASP A 36 -1.30 -8.59 1.58
N LEU A 37 -2.39 -7.89 1.24
CA LEU A 37 -2.65 -6.51 1.59
C LEU A 37 -3.94 -6.37 2.38
N VAL A 38 -3.94 -5.50 3.38
CA VAL A 38 -5.14 -5.08 4.10
C VAL A 38 -5.26 -3.57 4.07
N ILE A 39 -6.38 -3.05 3.58
CA ILE A 39 -6.75 -1.64 3.73
C ILE A 39 -7.54 -1.52 5.03
N CYS A 40 -7.02 -0.75 5.99
CA CYS A 40 -7.68 -0.55 7.27
C CYS A 40 -7.55 0.88 7.77
N ARG A 41 -8.30 1.20 8.81
CA ARG A 41 -8.23 2.51 9.46
C ARG A 41 -6.89 2.65 10.20
N ALA A 42 -6.25 3.79 10.06
CA ALA A 42 -5.09 4.14 10.86
C ALA A 42 -5.45 4.23 12.36
N ARG A 43 -4.46 4.01 13.23
CA ARG A 43 -4.69 3.98 14.70
C ARG A 43 -5.14 5.32 15.28
N ASP A 44 -4.75 6.41 14.65
CA ASP A 44 -5.17 7.79 14.95
C ASP A 44 -6.53 8.16 14.32
N GLY A 45 -7.12 7.25 13.54
CA GLY A 45 -8.55 7.17 13.34
C GLY A 45 -9.13 8.00 12.21
N ASN A 46 -8.37 8.67 11.34
CA ASN A 46 -9.00 9.56 10.35
C ASN A 46 -8.67 9.26 8.89
N TYR A 47 -7.81 8.29 8.60
CA TYR A 47 -7.44 7.94 7.24
C TYR A 47 -7.22 6.43 7.09
N ALA A 48 -7.35 5.97 5.85
CA ALA A 48 -7.02 4.62 5.45
C ALA A 48 -5.50 4.43 5.33
N GLN A 49 -5.05 3.22 5.62
CA GLN A 49 -3.66 2.79 5.47
C GLN A 49 -3.63 1.38 4.87
N ILE A 50 -2.51 1.03 4.24
CA ILE A 50 -2.21 -0.31 3.76
C ILE A 50 -1.36 -1.03 4.81
N VAL A 51 -1.75 -2.25 5.14
CA VAL A 51 -0.99 -3.16 5.99
C VAL A 51 -0.56 -4.34 5.13
N LYS A 52 0.75 -4.57 5.04
CA LYS A 52 1.31 -5.74 4.38
C LYS A 52 1.41 -6.88 5.38
N ILE A 53 0.86 -8.04 5.02
CA ILE A 53 0.88 -9.25 5.84
C ILE A 53 1.84 -10.27 5.21
N VAL A 54 2.66 -10.90 6.04
CA VAL A 54 3.52 -12.03 5.66
C VAL A 54 3.42 -13.08 6.75
N ASN A 55 3.09 -14.33 6.40
CA ASN A 55 2.93 -15.44 7.34
C ASN A 55 1.97 -15.09 8.50
N CYS A 56 0.81 -14.51 8.18
CA CYS A 56 -0.21 -14.06 9.14
C CYS A 56 0.27 -12.99 10.14
N LYS A 57 1.41 -12.33 9.89
CA LYS A 57 1.96 -11.26 10.73
C LYS A 57 2.03 -9.96 9.95
N VAL A 58 1.79 -8.85 10.64
CA VAL A 58 1.95 -7.50 10.07
C VAL A 58 3.44 -7.24 9.86
N GLU A 59 3.86 -7.20 8.59
CA GLU A 59 5.23 -6.85 8.20
C GLU A 59 5.42 -5.34 8.22
N ARG A 60 4.49 -4.61 7.58
CA ARG A 60 4.62 -3.16 7.39
C ARG A 60 3.26 -2.47 7.37
N ARG A 61 3.21 -1.25 7.89
CA ARG A 61 2.10 -0.31 7.68
C ARG A 61 2.58 0.84 6.81
N LEU A 62 1.78 1.19 5.82
CA LEU A 62 2.09 2.18 4.80
C LEU A 62 0.89 3.13 4.64
N PRO A 63 1.14 4.44 4.45
CA PRO A 63 0.07 5.32 3.99
C PRO A 63 -0.38 4.87 2.59
N ILE A 64 -1.63 5.17 2.24
CA ILE A 64 -2.11 4.90 0.89
C ILE A 64 -1.31 5.72 -0.14
N PRO A 65 -0.72 5.07 -1.17
CA PRO A 65 -0.05 5.78 -2.25
C PRO A 65 -1.03 6.67 -3.01
N GLN A 66 -0.74 7.97 -3.09
CA GLN A 66 -1.48 8.91 -3.95
C GLN A 66 -1.01 8.89 -5.41
N LYS A 67 0.09 8.18 -5.70
CA LYS A 67 0.64 8.06 -7.05
C LYS A 67 0.31 6.69 -7.64
N PRO A 68 0.16 6.59 -8.98
CA PRO A 68 0.07 5.34 -9.70
C PRO A 68 1.12 4.32 -9.26
N LEU A 69 0.74 3.06 -9.10
CA LEU A 69 1.71 2.00 -8.87
C LEU A 69 2.57 1.81 -10.12
N PRO A 70 3.89 1.54 -9.97
CA PRO A 70 4.77 1.27 -11.11
C PRO A 70 4.24 0.14 -11.99
N ASP A 71 4.40 0.25 -13.31
CA ASP A 71 3.90 -0.74 -14.29
C ASP A 71 4.41 -2.16 -14.04
N LYS A 72 5.57 -2.31 -13.40
CA LYS A 72 6.17 -3.58 -13.01
C LYS A 72 5.41 -4.33 -11.90
N VAL A 73 4.47 -3.66 -11.22
CA VAL A 73 3.52 -4.33 -10.34
C VAL A 73 2.49 -5.04 -11.22
N ILE A 74 2.42 -6.37 -11.11
CA ILE A 74 1.54 -7.22 -11.93
C ILE A 74 0.36 -7.82 -11.17
N GLY A 75 0.34 -7.73 -9.85
CA GLY A 75 -0.74 -8.30 -9.05
C GLY A 75 -0.54 -8.18 -7.55
N PHE A 76 -1.42 -8.87 -6.84
CA PHE A 76 -1.40 -9.10 -5.39
C PHE A 76 -2.02 -10.49 -5.14
N GLU A 77 -1.71 -11.11 -4.00
CA GLU A 77 -2.22 -12.45 -3.67
C GLU A 77 -3.59 -12.36 -2.97
N ARG A 78 -3.74 -11.39 -2.08
CA ARG A 78 -5.00 -11.07 -1.39
C ARG A 78 -5.10 -9.58 -1.12
N LEU A 79 -6.31 -9.05 -1.26
CA LEU A 79 -6.65 -7.70 -0.81
C LEU A 79 -7.88 -7.77 0.08
N ASP A 80 -7.69 -7.49 1.38
CA ASP A 80 -8.75 -7.37 2.36
C ASP A 80 -9.05 -5.90 2.64
N ILE A 81 -10.33 -5.50 2.62
CA ILE A 81 -10.73 -4.11 2.78
C ILE A 81 -11.65 -3.96 3.98
N SER A 82 -11.13 -3.38 5.06
CA SER A 82 -11.86 -3.17 6.33
C SER A 82 -12.28 -1.72 6.57
N TYR A 83 -11.69 -0.77 5.83
CA TYR A 83 -12.00 0.65 5.91
C TYR A 83 -11.89 1.30 4.54
N ILE A 84 -12.92 2.06 4.15
CA ILE A 84 -12.95 2.83 2.91
C ILE A 84 -13.02 4.32 3.28
N ASP A 85 -12.14 5.10 2.67
CA ASP A 85 -12.25 6.54 2.53
C ASP A 85 -11.93 6.91 1.08
N ARG A 86 -11.88 8.21 0.78
CA ARG A 86 -11.55 8.69 -0.57
C ARG A 86 -10.20 8.16 -1.07
N SER A 87 -9.19 8.10 -0.20
CA SER A 87 -7.86 7.63 -0.59
C SER A 87 -7.87 6.12 -0.91
N ALA A 88 -8.65 5.33 -0.17
CA ALA A 88 -8.84 3.91 -0.47
C ALA A 88 -9.49 3.71 -1.85
N ILE A 89 -10.49 4.53 -2.21
CA ILE A 89 -11.13 4.47 -3.52
C ILE A 89 -10.14 4.82 -4.63
N GLU A 90 -9.36 5.90 -4.48
CA GLU A 90 -8.35 6.33 -5.45
C GLU A 90 -7.26 5.25 -5.62
N PHE A 91 -6.89 4.57 -4.54
CA PHE A 91 -5.99 3.43 -4.60
C PHE A 91 -6.59 2.22 -5.32
N LEU A 92 -7.86 1.89 -5.06
CA LEU A 92 -8.56 0.82 -5.77
C LEU A 92 -8.62 1.09 -7.27
N GLN A 93 -8.90 2.33 -7.68
CA GLN A 93 -8.86 2.76 -9.09
C GLN A 93 -7.48 2.59 -9.71
N ASN A 94 -6.43 2.91 -8.98
CA ASN A 94 -5.04 2.77 -9.44
C ASN A 94 -4.63 1.31 -9.64
N ILE A 95 -5.10 0.42 -8.77
CA ILE A 95 -4.86 -1.03 -8.90
C ILE A 95 -5.91 -1.73 -9.77
N CYS A 96 -6.85 -1.01 -10.39
CA CYS A 96 -7.88 -1.62 -11.25
C CYS A 96 -7.26 -2.51 -12.34
N ARG A 97 -6.12 -2.09 -12.90
CA ARG A 97 -5.38 -2.84 -13.92
C ARG A 97 -4.82 -4.19 -13.44
N LEU A 98 -4.78 -4.43 -12.12
CA LEU A 98 -4.23 -5.63 -11.51
C LEU A 98 -5.30 -6.71 -11.27
N PHE A 99 -6.59 -6.38 -11.35
CA PHE A 99 -7.67 -7.36 -11.16
C PHE A 99 -7.83 -8.32 -12.35
N ASP A 100 -7.32 -7.96 -13.53
CA ASP A 100 -7.30 -8.83 -14.70
C ASP A 100 -6.18 -9.91 -14.64
N SER A 101 -5.38 -9.92 -13.57
CA SER A 101 -4.35 -10.93 -13.35
C SER A 101 -4.97 -12.27 -12.93
N LYS A 102 -4.54 -13.37 -13.55
CA LYS A 102 -5.01 -14.72 -13.22
C LYS A 102 -4.71 -15.02 -11.74
N GLY A 103 -5.75 -15.10 -10.91
CA GLY A 103 -5.64 -15.51 -9.50
C GLY A 103 -5.76 -14.38 -8.46
N ALA A 104 -6.07 -13.14 -8.85
CA ALA A 104 -6.36 -12.09 -7.88
C ALA A 104 -7.68 -12.37 -7.14
N ASN A 105 -7.60 -12.71 -5.85
CA ASN A 105 -8.78 -12.88 -5.01
C ASN A 105 -9.07 -11.55 -4.29
N LEU A 106 -10.20 -10.92 -4.62
CA LEU A 106 -10.69 -9.73 -3.92
C LEU A 106 -11.66 -10.18 -2.82
N PHE A 107 -11.29 -9.95 -1.56
CA PHE A 107 -12.15 -10.20 -0.41
C PHE A 107 -12.59 -8.87 0.21
N ILE A 108 -13.89 -8.63 0.15
CA ILE A 108 -14.50 -7.45 0.77
C ILE A 108 -15.15 -7.92 2.07
N GLU A 109 -14.43 -7.78 3.18
CA GLU A 109 -14.89 -8.25 4.49
C GLU A 109 -15.07 -7.10 5.47
N THR A 110 -16.21 -7.09 6.15
CA THR A 110 -16.47 -6.16 7.25
C THR A 110 -16.14 -6.81 8.58
N ALA A 111 -15.08 -6.36 9.24
CA ALA A 111 -14.92 -6.64 10.66
C ALA A 111 -16.11 -6.04 11.43
N GLY A 112 -16.72 -6.79 12.35
CA GLY A 112 -17.98 -6.41 13.02
C GLY A 112 -17.93 -5.09 13.80
N ASN A 113 -16.73 -4.55 14.05
CA ASN A 113 -16.51 -3.25 14.68
C ASN A 113 -16.32 -2.08 13.68
N GLN A 114 -16.40 -2.31 12.37
CA GLN A 114 -16.13 -1.31 11.32
C GLN A 114 -17.40 -0.84 10.57
N LYS A 115 -18.53 -0.71 11.27
CA LYS A 115 -19.83 -0.27 10.68
C LYS A 115 -19.77 1.07 9.93
N ARG A 116 -18.85 1.97 10.30
CA ARG A 116 -18.69 3.29 9.64
C ARG A 116 -18.02 3.24 8.27
N SER A 117 -17.32 2.15 7.93
CA SER A 117 -16.57 2.04 6.67
C SER A 117 -17.46 2.07 5.42
N TRP A 118 -18.76 1.79 5.56
CA TRP A 118 -19.72 1.77 4.45
C TRP A 118 -20.69 2.96 4.43
N GLN A 119 -20.66 3.85 5.43
CA GLN A 119 -21.51 5.06 5.45
C GLN A 119 -21.21 5.99 4.26
N ILE A 120 -20.00 5.90 3.70
CA ILE A 120 -19.59 6.69 2.53
C ILE A 120 -20.22 6.14 1.24
N LEU A 121 -20.51 4.84 1.18
CA LEU A 121 -21.04 4.17 -0.02
C LEU A 121 -22.56 3.94 0.06
N ALA A 122 -23.12 3.85 1.26
CA ALA A 122 -24.55 3.73 1.50
C ALA A 122 -24.92 4.49 2.78
N PRO A 123 -25.22 5.80 2.68
CA PRO A 123 -25.59 6.64 3.83
C PRO A 123 -26.81 6.09 4.60
N ASP A 124 -27.73 5.44 3.89
CA ASP A 124 -29.03 5.01 4.41
C ASP A 124 -28.98 3.68 5.21
N LEU A 125 -27.87 2.95 5.20
CA LEU A 125 -27.72 1.68 5.95
C LEU A 125 -27.32 1.88 7.43
N ALA A 126 -27.20 3.12 7.90
CA ALA A 126 -26.81 3.46 9.27
C ALA A 126 -27.95 4.04 10.12
N SER A 127 -29.18 4.06 9.60
CA SER A 127 -30.37 4.47 10.34
C SER A 127 -31.20 3.23 10.70
N ASP A 128 -30.85 2.60 11.82
CA ASP A 128 -31.73 1.75 12.65
C ASP A 128 -31.08 1.55 14.04
#